data_AF-A0A7C4J6Q7-F1
#
_entry.id   AF-A0A7C4J6Q7-F1
#
_cell.length_a   1.000
_cell.length_b   1.000
_cell.length_c   1.000
_cell.angle_alpha   90.00
_cell.angle_beta   90.00
_cell.angle_gamma   90.00
#
_symmetry.space_group_name_H-M   'P 1'
#
loop_
_entity.id
_entity.type
_entity.pdbx_description
1 polymer ?
#
loop_
_entity_poly.entity_id
_entity_poly.type
_entity_poly.pdbx_seq_one_letter_code
_entity_poly.pdbx_strand_id
1 'polypeptide(L)'
;MATYSLSLRLIVLAATGQDVCKCTHCGLCSELIGDEAAGGLEQLVQWIIADDERALTALPSYPEQTLRAAQQICANRLDFCKAVAALQAEARRRGLTPAETG
;
A
#
# COMPACT_ATOMS: atom_id res chain seq x y z
N MET A 1 1.92 -11.11 -26.64
CA MET A 1 0.96 -10.05 -26.25
C MET A 1 1.55 -9.35 -25.04
N ALA A 2 1.92 -8.07 -25.14
CA ALA A 2 2.46 -7.34 -24.00
C ALA A 2 1.32 -7.08 -23.02
N THR A 3 1.32 -7.78 -21.89
CA THR A 3 0.40 -7.49 -20.78
C THR A 3 0.81 -6.15 -20.21
N TYR A 4 0.08 -5.09 -20.54
CA TYR A 4 0.34 -3.78 -19.96
C TYR A 4 -0.11 -3.84 -18.49
N SER A 5 0.84 -4.03 -17.58
CA SER A 5 0.54 -4.02 -16.15
C SER A 5 0.26 -2.58 -15.73
N LEU A 6 -0.91 -2.32 -15.16
CA LEU A 6 -1.22 -1.02 -14.57
C LEU A 6 -0.25 -0.76 -13.41
N SER A 7 0.31 0.45 -13.35
CA SER A 7 1.15 0.88 -12.22
C SER A 7 0.35 0.81 -10.91
N LEU A 8 0.99 0.49 -9.79
CA LEU A 8 0.29 0.43 -8.50
C LEU A 8 -0.31 1.77 -8.09
N ARG A 9 0.31 2.89 -8.47
CA ARG A 9 -0.27 4.23 -8.29
C ARG A 9 -1.68 4.32 -8.88
N LEU A 10 -1.87 3.87 -10.12
CA LEU A 10 -3.18 3.91 -10.78
C LEU A 10 -4.18 2.97 -10.13
N ILE A 11 -3.73 1.82 -9.63
CA ILE A 11 -4.58 0.88 -8.90
C ILE A 11 -5.06 1.50 -7.58
N VAL A 12 -4.15 2.11 -6.82
CA VAL A 12 -4.51 2.81 -5.58
C VAL A 12 -5.41 4.00 -5.87
N LEU A 13 -5.11 4.80 -6.90
CA LEU A 13 -5.94 5.93 -7.32
C LEU A 13 -7.35 5.46 -7.70
N ALA A 14 -7.50 4.38 -8.46
CA ALA A 14 -8.79 3.83 -8.84
C ALA A 14 -9.58 3.31 -7.62
N ALA A 15 -8.90 2.71 -6.64
CA ALA A 15 -9.55 2.16 -5.45
C ALA A 15 -9.95 3.22 -4.41
N THR A 16 -9.12 4.26 -4.27
CA THR A 16 -9.26 5.27 -3.18
C THR A 16 -9.79 6.61 -3.67
N GLY A 17 -9.68 6.91 -4.96
CA GLY A 17 -9.83 8.26 -5.51
C GLY A 17 -8.69 9.21 -5.13
N GLN A 18 -7.62 8.72 -4.52
CA GLN A 18 -6.53 9.52 -3.96
C GLN A 18 -5.20 9.22 -4.65
N ASP A 19 -4.47 10.28 -4.99
CA ASP A 19 -3.16 10.17 -5.62
C ASP A 19 -2.06 10.07 -4.56
N VAL A 20 -1.41 8.92 -4.49
CA VAL A 20 -0.30 8.65 -3.57
C VAL A 20 0.91 9.54 -3.82
N CYS A 21 1.06 10.16 -5.00
CA CYS A 21 2.13 11.15 -5.25
C CYS A 21 2.03 12.40 -4.37
N LYS A 22 0.91 12.62 -3.68
CA LYS A 22 0.77 13.70 -2.68
C LYS A 22 1.44 13.36 -1.35
N CYS A 23 1.85 12.11 -1.13
CA CYS A 23 2.57 11.71 0.07
C CYS A 23 3.94 12.40 0.12
N THR A 24 4.21 13.12 1.20
CA THR A 24 5.46 13.83 1.44
C THR A 24 6.45 13.02 2.27
N HIS A 25 6.17 11.73 2.51
CA HIS A 25 7.01 10.84 3.31
C HIS A 25 7.33 11.41 4.71
N CYS A 26 6.32 11.96 5.40
CA CYS A 26 6.51 12.63 6.69
C CYS A 26 6.66 11.67 7.89
N GLY A 27 6.51 10.36 7.70
CA GLY A 27 6.69 9.36 8.76
C GLY A 27 5.54 9.22 9.77
N LEU A 28 4.63 10.19 9.86
CA LEU A 28 3.56 10.18 10.89
C LEU A 28 2.76 8.87 10.91
N CYS A 29 2.31 8.38 9.75
CA CYS A 29 1.54 7.14 9.64
C CYS A 29 2.29 5.90 10.15
N SER A 30 3.61 5.95 10.24
CA SER A 30 4.49 4.83 10.58
C SER A 30 4.86 4.79 12.05
N GLU A 31 4.81 5.94 12.74
CA GLU A 31 4.95 5.99 14.20
C GLU A 31 3.91 5.13 14.93
N LEU A 32 2.76 4.86 14.30
CA LEU A 32 1.68 4.03 14.86
C LEU A 32 1.92 2.51 14.78
N ILE A 33 2.89 2.07 13.98
CA ILE A 33 3.03 0.66 13.62
C ILE A 33 4.20 0.00 14.35
N GLY A 34 5.11 0.80 14.88
CA GLY A 34 6.34 0.30 15.52
C GLY A 34 7.31 -0.33 14.51
N ASP A 35 8.43 -0.81 15.03
CA ASP A 35 9.56 -1.35 14.25
C ASP A 35 9.32 -2.75 13.64
N GLU A 36 8.13 -3.33 13.83
CA GLU A 36 7.86 -4.73 13.44
C GLU A 36 7.46 -4.90 11.96
N ALA A 37 7.07 -3.83 11.28
CA ALA A 37 6.77 -3.88 9.85
C ALA A 37 8.05 -3.65 9.01
N ALA A 38 8.19 -4.39 7.91
CA ALA A 38 9.32 -4.32 6.97
C ALA A 38 9.38 -3.01 6.16
N GLY A 39 9.40 -1.87 6.86
CA GLY A 39 9.14 -0.53 6.34
C GLY A 39 7.78 -0.03 6.82
N GLY A 40 7.74 1.22 7.27
CA GLY A 40 6.50 1.88 7.64
C GLY A 40 5.56 2.14 6.44
N LEU A 41 4.36 2.62 6.71
CA LEU A 41 3.37 2.95 5.67
C LEU A 41 3.84 4.05 4.72
N GLU A 42 4.62 5.02 5.21
CA GLU A 42 5.21 6.07 4.38
C GLU A 42 6.20 5.50 3.36
N GLN A 43 6.94 4.45 3.73
CA GLN A 43 7.90 3.77 2.87
C GLN A 43 7.20 2.88 1.85
N LEU A 44 6.15 2.17 2.25
CA LEU A 44 5.27 1.45 1.32
C LEU A 44 4.74 2.40 0.24
N VAL A 45 4.30 3.60 0.62
CA VAL A 45 3.83 4.60 -0.35
C VAL A 45 4.92 5.03 -1.33
N GLN A 46 6.18 5.15 -0.91
CA GLN A 46 7.27 5.44 -1.84
C GLN A 46 7.52 4.29 -2.82
N TRP A 47 7.41 3.03 -2.36
CA TRP A 47 7.53 1.88 -3.26
C TRP A 47 6.38 1.82 -4.26
N ILE A 48 5.14 2.13 -3.87
CA ILE A 48 4.01 2.23 -4.81
C ILE A 48 4.29 3.24 -5.94
N ILE A 49 5.07 4.30 -5.65
CA ILE A 49 5.41 5.34 -6.62
C ILE A 49 6.58 4.92 -7.52
N ALA A 50 7.59 4.24 -6.98
CA ALA A 50 8.89 4.06 -7.64
C ALA A 50 9.24 2.60 -7.99
N ASP A 51 8.66 1.62 -7.31
CA ASP A 51 9.06 0.21 -7.38
C ASP A 51 7.86 -0.72 -7.07
N ASP A 52 7.09 -1.01 -8.12
CA ASP A 52 5.91 -1.89 -8.07
C ASP A 52 6.23 -3.28 -7.48
N GLU A 53 7.38 -3.86 -7.85
CA GLU A 53 7.76 -5.21 -7.41
C GLU A 53 8.03 -5.22 -5.91
N ARG A 54 8.82 -4.26 -5.43
CA ARG A 54 9.11 -4.12 -4.01
C ARG A 54 7.86 -3.81 -3.19
N ALA A 55 6.97 -2.96 -3.69
CA ALA A 55 5.72 -2.63 -3.00
C ALA A 55 4.82 -3.84 -2.78
N LEU A 56 4.72 -4.75 -3.75
CA LEU A 56 3.88 -5.95 -3.64
C LEU A 56 4.54 -7.07 -2.84
N THR A 57 5.86 -7.24 -2.95
CA THR A 57 6.60 -8.30 -2.24
C THR A 57 6.82 -7.97 -0.77
N ALA A 58 6.99 -6.70 -0.42
CA ALA A 58 7.16 -6.23 0.95
C ALA A 58 5.85 -5.81 1.61
N LEU A 59 4.69 -6.03 0.97
CA LEU A 59 3.38 -5.59 1.47
C LEU A 59 3.04 -6.25 2.81
N PRO A 60 3.08 -5.52 3.94
CA PRO A 60 2.85 -6.14 5.24
C PRO A 60 1.37 -6.44 5.47
N SER A 61 1.11 -7.46 6.29
CA SER A 61 -0.23 -7.69 6.83
C SER A 61 -0.46 -6.74 8.01
N TYR A 62 -0.95 -5.53 7.73
CA TYR A 62 -1.30 -4.59 8.78
C TYR A 62 -2.71 -4.87 9.33
N PRO A 63 -2.91 -4.86 10.65
CA PRO A 63 -4.25 -4.89 11.23
C PRO A 63 -5.08 -3.72 10.73
N GLU A 64 -6.36 -3.96 10.41
CA GLU A 64 -7.24 -2.91 9.87
C GLU A 64 -7.33 -1.69 10.81
N GLN A 65 -7.34 -1.92 12.12
CA GLN A 65 -7.32 -0.86 13.14
C GLN A 65 -6.11 0.08 12.99
N THR A 66 -4.94 -0.47 12.66
CA THR A 66 -3.70 0.29 12.46
C THR A 66 -3.79 1.15 11.21
N LEU A 67 -4.32 0.59 10.11
CA LEU A 67 -4.54 1.32 8.86
C LEU A 67 -5.55 2.47 9.03
N ARG A 68 -6.62 2.24 9.79
CA ARG A 68 -7.60 3.28 10.13
C ARG A 68 -6.98 4.39 10.98
N ALA A 69 -6.16 4.03 11.98
CA ALA A 69 -5.46 5.02 12.80
C ALA A 69 -4.48 5.85 11.96
N ALA A 70 -3.73 5.22 11.06
CA ALA A 70 -2.81 5.89 10.13
C ALA A 70 -3.54 6.88 9.21
N GLN A 71 -4.75 6.54 8.74
CA GLN A 71 -5.56 7.45 7.94
C GLN A 71 -5.92 8.73 8.71
N GLN A 72 -6.22 8.64 10.00
CA GLN A 72 -6.62 9.79 10.83
C GLN A 72 -5.48 10.81 11.00
N ILE A 73 -4.23 10.34 11.02
CA ILE A 73 -3.06 11.21 11.21
C ILE A 73 -2.39 11.63 9.90
N CYS A 74 -2.73 10.98 8.79
CA CYS A 74 -2.24 11.37 7.47
C CYS A 74 -2.77 12.75 7.10
N ALA A 75 -1.88 13.71 6.85
CA ALA A 75 -2.24 15.06 6.41
C ALA A 75 -3.08 15.06 5.11
N ASN A 76 -2.85 14.08 4.23
CA ASN A 76 -3.60 13.90 2.99
C ASN A 76 -4.82 12.97 3.14
N ARG A 77 -5.08 12.46 4.34
CA ARG A 77 -6.16 11.51 4.67
C ARG A 77 -6.20 10.29 3.75
N LEU A 78 -5.02 9.77 3.40
CA LEU A 78 -4.90 8.59 2.54
C LEU A 78 -5.63 7.40 3.19
N ASP A 79 -6.54 6.78 2.44
CA ASP A 79 -7.29 5.60 2.87
C ASP A 79 -6.40 4.36 2.74
N PHE A 80 -5.58 4.13 3.76
CA PHE A 80 -4.65 3.01 3.78
C PHE A 80 -5.36 1.65 3.78
N CYS A 81 -6.57 1.55 4.34
CA CYS A 81 -7.37 0.32 4.28
C CYS A 81 -7.67 -0.06 2.83
N LYS A 82 -8.23 0.88 2.05
CA LYS A 82 -8.54 0.63 0.63
C LYS A 82 -7.29 0.46 -0.22
N ALA A 83 -6.24 1.25 0.05
CA ALA A 83 -4.98 1.14 -0.68
C ALA A 83 -4.35 -0.25 -0.50
N VAL A 84 -4.17 -0.69 0.76
CA VAL A 84 -3.58 -2.01 1.05
C VAL A 84 -4.46 -3.14 0.52
N ALA A 85 -5.78 -3.08 0.66
CA ALA A 85 -6.69 -4.08 0.11
C ALA A 85 -6.57 -4.20 -1.42
N ALA A 86 -6.47 -3.06 -2.13
CA ALA A 86 -6.28 -3.05 -3.58
C ALA A 86 -4.92 -3.64 -3.99
N LEU A 87 -3.85 -3.34 -3.24
CA LEU A 87 -2.53 -3.91 -3.48
C LEU A 87 -2.48 -5.42 -3.20
N GLN A 88 -3.17 -5.90 -2.15
CA GLN A 88 -3.28 -7.33 -1.87
C GLN A 88 -4.04 -8.07 -2.98
N ALA A 89 -5.14 -7.49 -3.47
CA ALA A 89 -5.87 -8.03 -4.62
C ALA A 89 -4.98 -8.07 -5.87
N GLU A 90 -4.18 -7.03 -6.09
CA GLU A 90 -3.23 -6.98 -7.20
C GLU A 90 -2.08 -7.98 -7.05
N ALA A 91 -1.50 -8.13 -5.86
CA ALA A 91 -0.46 -9.13 -5.56
C ALA A 91 -0.97 -10.54 -5.86
N ARG A 92 -2.21 -10.85 -5.45
CA ARG A 92 -2.90 -12.12 -5.79
C ARG A 92 -3.09 -12.27 -7.29
N ARG A 93 -3.53 -11.23 -7.99
CA ARG A 93 -3.69 -11.24 -9.45
C ARG A 93 -2.37 -11.47 -10.20
N ARG A 94 -1.25 -10.96 -9.67
CA ARG A 94 0.10 -11.15 -10.20
C ARG A 94 0.77 -12.46 -9.73
N GLY A 95 0.13 -13.23 -8.85
CA GLY A 95 0.68 -14.48 -8.31
C GLY A 95 1.85 -14.29 -7.33
N LEU A 96 1.96 -13.12 -6.70
CA LEU A 96 3.06 -12.76 -5.78
C LEU A 96 2.79 -13.16 -4.33
N THR A 97 1.53 -13.39 -3.97
CA THR A 97 1.15 -14.05 -2.72
C THR A 97 0.81 -15.51 -3.00
N PRO A 98 1.22 -16.47 -2.14
CA PRO A 98 0.71 -17.84 -2.26
C PRO A 98 -0.82 -17.77 -2.22
N ALA A 99 -1.47 -18.40 -3.20
CA ALA A 99 -2.89 -18.66 -3.09
C ALA A 99 -3.08 -19.39 -1.76
N GLU A 100 -3.85 -18.81 -0.85
CA GLU A 100 -4.28 -19.52 0.34
C GLU A 100 -5.06 -20.74 -0.18
N THR A 101 -4.39 -21.90 -0.22
CA THR A 101 -5.02 -23.19 -0.46
C THR A 101 -5.97 -23.40 0.72
N GLY A 102 -7.22 -22.99 0.53
CA GLY A 102 -8.34 -23.44 1.35
C GLY A 102 -8.66 -24.90 1.07
#